data_AF-A0A6A6RR98-F1
#
_entry.id   AF-A0A6A6RR98-F1
#
_cell.length_a   1.000
_cell.length_b   1.000
_cell.length_c   1.000
_cell.angle_alpha   90.00
_cell.angle_beta   90.00
_cell.angle_gamma   90.00
#
_symmetry.space_group_name_H-M   'P 1'
#
loop_
_entity.id
_entity.type
_entity.pdbx_description
1 polymer ?
#
loop_
_entity_poly.entity_id
_entity_poly.type
_entity_poly.pdbx_seq_one_letter_code
_entity_poly.pdbx_strand_id
1 'polypeptide(L)'
;MMAGYPNATPYHFGNPQPPNVPLANPLPRNAPPVIQANPPPRNVAPPGLANPPPRRPSLPWPNATLKVSYDVARGEIILQFGSPEYARKYQAKNPEGRIYADIPCDVWLPRDPMITAFYNSPGGMAFVFRNDQDRMRWQKRVLFAHIPAPTATDPFLHCLLFKHQWEERELKSILF
;
A
#
# COMPACT_ATOMS: atom_id res chain seq x y z
N MET A 1 3.59 57.61 -28.98
CA MET A 1 4.64 57.99 -29.95
C MET A 1 5.98 57.48 -29.43
N MET A 2 7.02 57.55 -30.27
CA MET A 2 8.45 57.21 -30.06
C MET A 2 8.96 57.42 -28.62
N ALA A 3 9.77 56.54 -28.00
CA ALA A 3 11.01 55.84 -28.41
C ALA A 3 12.30 56.65 -28.13
N GLY A 4 13.34 55.98 -27.62
CA GLY A 4 14.67 56.58 -27.37
C GLY A 4 15.44 55.97 -26.20
N TYR A 5 16.36 55.05 -26.48
CA TYR A 5 17.52 54.81 -25.60
C TYR A 5 18.59 55.89 -25.86
N PRO A 6 19.50 56.12 -24.90
CA PRO A 6 20.91 56.19 -25.28
C PRO A 6 21.80 55.21 -24.48
N ASN A 7 22.94 54.87 -25.10
CA ASN A 7 23.92 53.89 -24.65
C ASN A 7 25.22 54.61 -24.23
N ALA A 8 25.83 54.21 -23.10
CA ALA A 8 27.26 54.42 -22.84
C ALA A 8 27.78 53.55 -21.68
N THR A 9 28.73 52.65 -21.99
CA THR A 9 29.85 52.31 -21.08
C THR A 9 31.13 52.92 -21.68
N PRO A 10 32.18 53.23 -20.88
CA PRO A 10 33.17 52.19 -20.56
C PRO A 10 33.87 52.35 -19.19
N TYR A 11 34.48 51.28 -18.68
CA TYR A 11 35.84 51.28 -18.13
C TYR A 11 36.41 49.84 -18.15
N HIS A 12 37.71 49.70 -18.38
CA HIS A 12 38.34 48.44 -18.78
C HIS A 12 39.77 48.34 -18.24
N PHE A 13 40.04 47.38 -17.34
CA PHE A 13 41.36 46.84 -16.92
C PHE A 13 41.09 45.64 -16.00
N GLY A 14 41.86 44.56 -15.95
CA GLY A 14 43.01 44.11 -16.76
C GLY A 14 43.53 42.77 -16.16
N ASN A 15 43.75 41.74 -16.98
CA ASN A 15 43.96 40.35 -16.50
C ASN A 15 45.40 39.81 -16.77
N PRO A 16 46.03 39.06 -15.84
CA PRO A 16 47.31 38.37 -16.08
C PRO A 16 47.20 36.82 -16.24
N GLN A 17 48.15 36.23 -16.99
CA GLN A 17 48.31 34.79 -17.35
C GLN A 17 49.80 34.53 -17.75
N PRO A 18 50.29 33.29 -18.05
CA PRO A 18 49.73 31.93 -17.88
C PRO A 18 50.56 31.11 -16.84
N PRO A 19 51.52 30.14 -17.08
CA PRO A 19 51.96 29.35 -18.26
C PRO A 19 52.07 27.79 -18.10
N ASN A 20 51.73 27.06 -19.18
CA ASN A 20 52.31 25.78 -19.66
C ASN A 20 52.18 24.42 -18.89
N VAL A 21 52.47 23.35 -19.66
CA VAL A 21 52.15 21.90 -19.44
C VAL A 21 53.43 21.04 -19.66
N PRO A 22 53.47 19.74 -19.27
CA PRO A 22 53.65 18.67 -20.29
C PRO A 22 52.98 17.30 -19.95
N LEU A 23 53.43 16.20 -20.60
CA LEU A 23 52.63 15.01 -20.97
C LEU A 23 53.19 13.64 -20.48
N ALA A 24 52.30 12.77 -19.94
CA ALA A 24 52.22 11.27 -20.00
C ALA A 24 53.33 10.26 -19.54
N ASN A 25 52.84 9.07 -19.14
CA ASN A 25 53.46 7.70 -19.09
C ASN A 25 54.49 7.31 -17.98
N PRO A 26 54.69 5.99 -17.64
CA PRO A 26 53.84 4.79 -17.78
C PRO A 26 53.78 3.86 -16.51
N LEU A 27 53.14 2.68 -16.61
CA LEU A 27 53.03 1.63 -15.57
C LEU A 27 54.17 0.57 -15.57
N PRO A 28 54.47 -0.05 -14.40
CA PRO A 28 55.05 -1.40 -14.30
C PRO A 28 54.06 -2.45 -13.70
N ARG A 29 54.39 -3.75 -13.82
CA ARG A 29 53.58 -4.90 -13.34
C ARG A 29 54.32 -5.74 -12.28
N ASN A 30 53.53 -6.54 -11.54
CA ASN A 30 53.88 -7.74 -10.75
C ASN A 30 54.54 -7.58 -9.35
N ALA A 31 53.75 -7.83 -8.29
CA ALA A 31 54.20 -8.39 -7.00
C ALA A 31 53.00 -9.03 -6.24
N PRO A 32 53.08 -10.30 -5.77
CA PRO A 32 52.08 -10.92 -4.89
C PRO A 32 52.69 -11.28 -3.50
N PRO A 33 51.96 -11.92 -2.57
CA PRO A 33 50.82 -11.38 -1.81
C PRO A 33 51.05 -11.48 -0.28
N VAL A 34 50.19 -10.88 0.56
CA VAL A 34 49.69 -11.50 1.83
C VAL A 34 48.52 -10.70 2.44
N ILE A 35 47.62 -11.48 3.04
CA ILE A 35 46.29 -11.19 3.56
C ILE A 35 46.32 -10.37 4.88
N GLN A 36 45.46 -9.35 5.02
CA GLN A 36 44.56 -9.22 6.18
C GLN A 36 43.31 -8.40 5.82
N ALA A 37 42.12 -8.94 6.08
CA ALA A 37 40.85 -8.33 5.69
C ALA A 37 40.19 -7.59 6.85
N ASN A 38 39.80 -6.33 6.62
CA ASN A 38 38.88 -5.59 7.48
C ASN A 38 37.44 -5.70 6.92
N PRO A 39 36.41 -5.96 7.76
CA PRO A 39 35.03 -6.02 7.28
C PRO A 39 34.51 -4.63 6.89
N PRO A 40 33.67 -4.51 5.83
CA PRO A 40 33.11 -3.22 5.44
C PRO A 40 32.07 -2.72 6.46
N PRO A 41 31.92 -1.39 6.63
CA PRO A 41 30.87 -0.81 7.47
C PRO A 41 29.47 -1.15 6.93
N ARG A 42 28.51 -1.32 7.84
CA ARG A 42 27.13 -1.74 7.52
C ARG A 42 26.44 -0.80 6.53
N ASN A 43 25.65 -1.40 5.64
CA ASN A 43 24.77 -0.74 4.66
C ASN A 43 24.04 0.48 5.24
N VAL A 44 24.30 1.66 4.68
CA VAL A 44 23.35 2.79 4.74
C VAL A 44 22.30 2.53 3.66
N ALA A 45 21.03 2.38 4.04
CA ALA A 45 19.95 2.16 3.10
C ALA A 45 19.57 3.46 2.36
N PRO A 46 19.18 3.41 1.07
CA PRO A 46 18.70 4.59 0.35
C PRO A 46 17.38 5.13 0.94
N PRO A 47 17.20 6.45 1.07
CA PRO A 47 15.91 7.03 1.43
C PRO A 47 14.93 6.90 0.26
N GLY A 48 13.83 6.18 0.44
CA GLY A 48 12.76 6.11 -0.56
C GLY A 48 11.96 4.80 -0.62
N LEU A 49 12.45 3.71 -0.03
CA LEU A 49 11.66 2.47 0.07
C LEU A 49 10.60 2.62 1.17
N ALA A 50 9.33 2.53 0.79
CA ALA A 50 8.20 2.55 1.71
C ALA A 50 8.32 1.43 2.75
N ASN A 51 7.97 1.73 4.00
CA ASN A 51 7.94 0.73 5.07
C ASN A 51 7.08 -0.47 4.64
N PRO A 52 7.61 -1.70 4.56
CA PRO A 52 6.76 -2.86 4.37
C PRO A 52 5.79 -2.95 5.57
N PRO A 53 4.55 -3.42 5.36
CA PRO A 53 3.63 -3.61 6.47
C PRO A 53 4.29 -4.53 7.51
N PRO A 54 4.19 -4.23 8.82
CA PRO A 54 4.90 -4.98 9.84
C PRO A 54 4.49 -6.45 9.76
N ARG A 55 5.47 -7.34 9.51
CA ARG A 55 5.26 -8.79 9.39
C ARG A 55 4.54 -9.29 10.64
N ARG A 56 3.22 -9.50 10.54
CA ARG A 56 2.41 -9.87 11.71
C ARG A 56 2.86 -11.23 12.25
N PRO A 57 2.88 -11.41 13.58
CA PRO A 57 2.96 -12.74 14.15
C PRO A 57 1.83 -13.60 13.58
N SER A 58 2.19 -14.77 13.05
CA SER A 58 1.24 -15.79 12.60
C SER A 58 0.58 -16.42 13.82
N LEU A 59 -0.43 -15.73 14.37
CA LEU A 59 -1.27 -16.27 15.44
C LEU A 59 -1.87 -17.61 14.95
N PRO A 60 -1.85 -18.67 15.79
CA PRO A 60 -2.48 -19.94 15.44
C PRO A 60 -4.01 -19.79 15.57
N TRP A 61 -4.64 -19.25 14.52
CA TRP A 61 -6.11 -19.22 14.39
C TRP A 61 -6.61 -20.66 14.23
N PRO A 62 -7.41 -21.21 15.16
CA PRO A 62 -8.00 -22.52 14.98
C PRO A 62 -9.00 -22.49 13.82
N ASN A 63 -8.85 -23.41 12.87
CA ASN A 63 -9.79 -23.77 11.81
C ASN A 63 -10.41 -22.58 11.03
N ALA A 64 -9.64 -22.07 10.06
CA ALA A 64 -10.16 -21.36 8.88
C ALA A 64 -11.17 -20.24 9.17
N THR A 65 -10.81 -19.34 10.10
CA THR A 65 -11.51 -18.07 10.32
C THR A 65 -11.17 -17.04 9.25
N LEU A 66 -12.13 -16.16 8.92
CA LEU A 66 -11.87 -14.88 8.24
C LEU A 66 -11.92 -13.76 9.29
N LYS A 67 -10.88 -12.93 9.34
CA LYS A 67 -10.86 -11.66 10.07
C LYS A 67 -10.99 -10.47 9.12
N VAL A 68 -11.87 -9.53 9.46
CA VAL A 68 -12.03 -8.26 8.73
C VAL A 68 -11.36 -7.12 9.50
N SER A 69 -10.67 -6.23 8.80
CA SER A 69 -10.08 -5.01 9.35
C SER A 69 -9.91 -3.93 8.27
N TYR A 70 -9.49 -2.72 8.63
CA TYR A 70 -9.32 -1.59 7.71
C TYR A 70 -7.95 -0.92 7.91
N ASP A 71 -7.24 -0.67 6.82
CA ASP A 71 -5.99 0.08 6.79
C ASP A 71 -6.28 1.56 6.51
N VAL A 72 -6.03 2.40 7.51
CA VAL A 72 -6.31 3.84 7.45
C VAL A 72 -5.29 4.58 6.55
N ALA A 73 -4.07 4.06 6.40
CA ALA A 73 -3.03 4.70 5.60
C ALA A 73 -3.20 4.43 4.09
N ARG A 74 -3.72 3.26 3.73
CA ARG A 74 -4.03 2.87 2.34
C ARG A 74 -5.48 3.14 1.92
N GLY A 75 -6.40 3.25 2.88
CA GLY A 75 -7.84 3.33 2.61
C GLY A 75 -8.43 2.00 2.12
N GLU A 76 -7.87 0.87 2.57
CA GLU A 76 -8.21 -0.47 2.09
C GLU A 76 -8.85 -1.33 3.20
N ILE A 77 -9.81 -2.18 2.82
CA ILE A 77 -10.38 -3.21 3.70
C ILE A 77 -9.53 -4.47 3.56
N ILE A 78 -9.05 -5.02 4.67
CA ILE A 78 -8.26 -6.26 4.70
C ILE A 78 -9.15 -7.42 5.16
N LEU A 79 -9.27 -8.43 4.29
CA LEU A 79 -9.88 -9.73 4.57
C LEU A 79 -8.77 -10.76 4.79
N GLN A 80 -8.49 -11.09 6.04
CA GLN A 80 -7.43 -12.02 6.44
C GLN A 80 -7.99 -13.44 6.60
N PHE A 81 -7.61 -14.34 5.71
CA PHE A 81 -8.11 -15.73 5.70
C PHE A 81 -7.17 -16.69 6.42
N GLY A 82 -7.72 -17.73 7.04
CA GLY A 82 -6.94 -18.84 7.62
C GLY A 82 -6.13 -19.67 6.61
N SER A 83 -6.29 -19.48 5.29
CA SER A 83 -5.40 -20.08 4.28
C SER A 83 -5.30 -19.26 2.97
N PRO A 84 -4.19 -19.39 2.21
CA PRO A 84 -4.07 -18.80 0.88
C PRO A 84 -5.06 -19.35 -0.15
N GLU A 85 -5.66 -20.52 0.08
CA GLU A 85 -6.66 -21.08 -0.82
C GLU A 85 -7.98 -20.31 -0.73
N TYR A 86 -8.44 -20.00 0.48
CA TYR A 86 -9.63 -19.18 0.70
C TYR A 86 -9.44 -17.76 0.14
N ALA A 87 -8.26 -17.17 0.34
CA ALA A 87 -7.92 -15.87 -0.24
C ALA A 87 -8.02 -15.89 -1.79
N ARG A 88 -7.40 -16.88 -2.45
CA ARG A 88 -7.49 -17.04 -3.91
C ARG A 88 -8.92 -17.31 -4.39
N LYS A 89 -9.71 -18.11 -3.67
CA LYS A 89 -11.12 -18.37 -4.01
C LYS A 89 -12.01 -17.14 -3.82
N TYR A 90 -11.70 -16.26 -2.86
CA TYR A 90 -12.33 -14.95 -2.78
C TYR A 90 -11.96 -14.08 -3.98
N GLN A 91 -10.66 -13.94 -4.30
CA GLN A 91 -10.19 -13.14 -5.44
C GLN A 91 -10.78 -13.61 -6.77
N ALA A 92 -10.94 -14.92 -6.97
CA ALA A 92 -11.57 -15.48 -8.17
C ALA A 92 -13.07 -15.11 -8.31
N LYS A 93 -13.77 -14.82 -7.21
CA LYS A 93 -15.17 -14.37 -7.19
C LYS A 93 -15.32 -12.84 -7.06
N ASN A 94 -14.30 -12.13 -6.59
CA ASN A 94 -14.23 -10.66 -6.51
C ASN A 94 -12.85 -10.15 -7.02
N PRO A 95 -12.75 -9.74 -8.30
CA PRO A 95 -11.49 -9.37 -8.93
C PRO A 95 -10.91 -8.03 -8.44
N GLU A 96 -11.64 -7.26 -7.63
CA GLU A 96 -11.10 -6.05 -6.98
C GLU A 96 -10.19 -6.40 -5.79
N GLY A 97 -10.26 -7.64 -5.30
CA GLY A 97 -9.43 -8.16 -4.23
C GLY A 97 -7.97 -8.38 -4.67
N ARG A 98 -7.05 -7.61 -4.11
CA ARG A 98 -5.60 -7.76 -4.32
C ARG A 98 -5.01 -8.72 -3.27
N ILE A 99 -4.19 -9.66 -3.72
CA ILE A 99 -3.35 -10.49 -2.84
C ILE A 99 -1.90 -10.12 -3.13
N TYR A 100 -1.13 -9.80 -2.08
CA TYR A 100 0.30 -9.51 -2.21
C TYR A 100 1.13 -10.77 -1.92
N ALA A 101 2.25 -10.95 -2.63
CA ALA A 101 3.03 -12.18 -2.60
C ALA A 101 3.70 -12.48 -1.24
N ASP A 102 3.92 -11.45 -0.43
CA ASP A 102 4.47 -11.52 0.93
C ASP A 102 3.41 -11.86 2.01
N ILE A 103 2.13 -11.61 1.71
CA ILE A 103 0.98 -11.87 2.61
C ILE A 103 -0.15 -12.62 1.87
N PRO A 104 0.09 -13.85 1.39
CA PRO A 104 -0.81 -14.58 0.48
C PRO A 104 -2.15 -15.03 1.10
N CYS A 105 -2.36 -14.78 2.40
CA CYS A 105 -3.61 -15.02 3.11
C CYS A 105 -4.54 -13.80 3.16
N ASP A 106 -4.03 -12.60 2.87
CA ASP A 106 -4.76 -11.34 3.02
C ASP A 106 -5.25 -10.84 1.65
N VAL A 107 -6.56 -10.68 1.50
CA VAL A 107 -7.15 -9.97 0.36
C VAL A 107 -7.43 -8.52 0.74
N TRP A 108 -6.88 -7.60 -0.03
CA TRP A 108 -7.00 -6.16 0.14
C TRP A 108 -8.00 -5.60 -0.88
N LEU A 109 -9.02 -4.91 -0.39
CA LEU A 109 -10.08 -4.32 -1.19
C LEU A 109 -9.99 -2.79 -1.14
N PRO A 110 -10.16 -2.08 -2.27
CA PRO A 110 -10.33 -0.64 -2.24
C PRO A 110 -11.61 -0.28 -1.48
N ARG A 111 -11.58 0.75 -0.63
CA ARG A 111 -12.80 1.40 -0.13
C ARG A 111 -13.56 1.98 -1.33
N ASP A 112 -14.86 1.70 -1.41
CA ASP A 112 -15.72 2.31 -2.41
C ASP A 112 -15.91 3.83 -2.12
N PRO A 113 -15.80 4.71 -3.13
CA PRO A 113 -15.90 6.15 -2.93
C PRO A 113 -17.28 6.63 -2.43
N MET A 114 -18.33 5.81 -2.54
CA MET A 114 -19.67 6.15 -2.05
C MET A 114 -19.90 5.80 -0.56
N ILE A 115 -18.90 5.18 0.10
CA ILE A 115 -18.89 4.98 1.55
C ILE A 115 -18.66 6.35 2.21
N THR A 116 -19.68 6.85 2.91
CA THR A 116 -19.64 8.14 3.62
C THR A 116 -18.95 8.03 4.98
N ALA A 117 -19.21 6.95 5.71
CA ALA A 117 -18.64 6.65 7.02
C ALA A 117 -18.42 5.15 7.21
N PHE A 118 -17.59 4.76 8.18
CA PHE A 118 -17.50 3.39 8.66
C PHE A 118 -17.44 3.35 10.20
N TYR A 119 -17.99 2.30 10.78
CA TYR A 119 -18.03 2.08 12.23
C TYR A 119 -17.44 0.71 12.55
N ASN A 120 -16.52 0.68 13.50
CA ASN A 120 -15.88 -0.54 13.98
C ASN A 120 -16.50 -0.91 15.34
N SER A 121 -17.14 -2.08 15.45
CA SER A 121 -17.88 -2.52 16.63
C SER A 121 -17.51 -3.97 17.01
N PRO A 122 -17.74 -4.43 18.25
CA PRO A 122 -17.42 -5.82 18.63
C PRO A 122 -18.02 -6.88 17.69
N GLY A 123 -19.25 -6.67 17.19
CA GLY A 123 -19.93 -7.59 16.26
C GLY A 123 -19.44 -7.53 14.81
N GLY A 124 -18.76 -6.46 14.40
CA GLY A 124 -18.33 -6.29 13.01
C GLY A 124 -18.05 -4.85 12.59
N MET A 125 -17.66 -4.69 11.33
CA MET A 125 -17.38 -3.42 10.69
C MET A 125 -18.53 -3.04 9.75
N ALA A 126 -19.20 -1.93 10.04
CA ALA A 126 -20.29 -1.40 9.23
C ALA A 126 -19.77 -0.28 8.31
N PHE A 127 -20.15 -0.32 7.04
CA PHE A 127 -19.86 0.72 6.04
C PHE A 127 -21.17 1.39 5.64
N VAL A 128 -21.26 2.70 5.79
CA VAL A 128 -22.46 3.50 5.54
C VAL A 128 -22.35 4.21 4.19
N PHE A 129 -23.44 4.23 3.44
CA PHE A 129 -23.58 4.82 2.12
C PHE A 129 -24.49 6.06 2.17
N ARG A 130 -24.44 6.86 1.10
CA ARG A 130 -25.34 8.01 0.96
C ARG A 130 -26.81 7.63 0.71
N ASN A 131 -27.06 6.46 0.15
CA ASN A 131 -28.38 5.98 -0.27
C ASN A 131 -28.35 4.44 -0.50
N ASP A 132 -29.52 3.83 -0.67
CA ASP A 132 -29.63 2.39 -0.97
C ASP A 132 -29.02 2.00 -2.32
N GLN A 133 -29.07 2.85 -3.35
CA GLN A 133 -28.57 2.49 -4.69
C GLN A 133 -27.05 2.23 -4.67
N ASP A 134 -26.29 3.05 -3.96
CA ASP A 134 -24.85 2.87 -3.78
C ASP A 134 -24.54 1.65 -2.89
N ARG A 135 -25.30 1.45 -1.80
CA ARG A 135 -25.21 0.25 -0.96
C ARG A 135 -25.42 -1.03 -1.79
N MET A 136 -26.50 -1.08 -2.57
CA MET A 136 -26.86 -2.23 -3.42
C MET A 136 -25.88 -2.42 -4.58
N ARG A 137 -25.24 -1.36 -5.08
CA ARG A 137 -24.16 -1.44 -6.07
C ARG A 137 -22.91 -2.09 -5.48
N TRP A 138 -22.51 -1.71 -4.27
CA TRP A 138 -21.32 -2.28 -3.63
C TRP A 138 -21.57 -3.71 -3.12
N GLN A 139 -22.74 -4.01 -2.58
CA GLN A 139 -23.12 -5.36 -2.14
C GLN A 139 -22.98 -6.42 -3.24
N LYS A 140 -23.20 -6.04 -4.51
CA LYS A 140 -23.03 -6.95 -5.67
C LYS A 140 -21.56 -7.23 -6.05
N ARG A 141 -20.61 -6.50 -5.46
CA ARG A 141 -19.16 -6.62 -5.71
C ARG A 141 -18.43 -7.28 -4.55
N VAL A 142 -18.77 -6.96 -3.30
CA VAL A 142 -18.12 -7.55 -2.12
C VAL A 142 -18.90 -8.73 -1.53
N LEU A 143 -18.24 -9.89 -1.41
CA LEU A 143 -18.77 -11.01 -0.64
C LEU A 143 -18.61 -10.77 0.87
N PHE A 144 -19.34 -11.53 1.68
CA PHE A 144 -19.42 -11.45 3.17
C PHE A 144 -20.09 -10.18 3.73
N ALA A 145 -20.19 -9.11 2.95
CA ALA A 145 -21.02 -7.95 3.29
C ALA A 145 -22.51 -8.33 3.26
N HIS A 146 -23.26 -8.02 4.31
CA HIS A 146 -24.72 -8.20 4.35
C HIS A 146 -25.41 -6.91 4.82
N ILE A 147 -26.66 -6.73 4.39
CA ILE A 147 -27.52 -5.70 4.96
C ILE A 147 -27.95 -6.21 6.34
N PRO A 148 -27.79 -5.45 7.43
CA PRO A 148 -28.29 -5.87 8.74
C PRO A 148 -29.82 -5.97 8.73
N ALA A 149 -30.39 -6.83 9.57
CA ALA A 149 -31.83 -6.85 9.76
C ALA A 149 -32.32 -5.47 10.26
N PRO A 150 -33.45 -4.94 9.76
CA PRO A 150 -33.94 -3.62 10.16
C PRO A 150 -34.28 -3.63 11.66
N THR A 151 -33.54 -2.84 12.44
CA THR A 151 -33.82 -2.65 13.86
C THR A 151 -34.81 -1.50 14.05
N ALA A 152 -35.57 -1.52 15.13
CA ALA A 152 -36.55 -0.47 15.44
C ALA A 152 -35.93 0.92 15.71
N THR A 153 -34.60 1.01 15.81
CA THR A 153 -33.88 2.21 16.24
C THR A 153 -33.37 3.08 15.10
N ASP A 154 -33.09 2.52 13.92
CA ASP A 154 -32.65 3.29 12.74
C ASP A 154 -33.00 2.56 11.42
N PRO A 155 -34.21 2.80 10.87
CA PRO A 155 -34.63 2.22 9.59
C PRO A 155 -34.03 2.92 8.35
N PHE A 156 -33.22 3.97 8.52
CA PHE A 156 -32.67 4.77 7.42
C PHE A 156 -31.15 4.60 7.20
N LEU A 157 -30.47 3.82 8.05
CA LEU A 157 -29.04 3.59 7.91
C LEU A 157 -28.72 2.72 6.70
N HIS A 158 -28.40 3.35 5.57
CA HIS A 158 -27.99 2.70 4.32
C HIS A 158 -26.61 2.02 4.44
N CYS A 159 -26.49 0.93 5.19
CA CYS A 159 -25.20 0.30 5.51
C CYS A 159 -25.08 -1.19 5.13
N LEU A 160 -23.84 -1.66 4.95
CA LEU A 160 -23.50 -3.07 4.95
C LEU A 160 -22.60 -3.41 6.14
N LEU A 161 -22.82 -4.56 6.75
CA LEU A 161 -22.04 -5.11 7.86
C LEU A 161 -21.15 -6.27 7.38
N PHE A 162 -19.89 -6.25 7.81
CA PHE A 162 -18.99 -7.40 7.77
C PHE A 162 -18.82 -7.95 9.19
N LYS A 163 -19.13 -9.23 9.42
CA LYS A 163 -18.78 -9.89 10.69
C LYS A 163 -17.25 -9.87 10.86
N HIS A 164 -16.76 -9.62 12.08
CA HIS A 164 -15.31 -9.68 12.37
C HIS A 164 -14.72 -11.08 12.36
N GLN A 165 -15.56 -12.10 12.56
CA GLN A 165 -15.20 -13.51 12.55
C GLN A 165 -16.26 -14.29 11.78
N TRP A 166 -15.80 -15.30 11.03
CA TRP A 166 -16.63 -16.22 10.25
C TRP A 166 -16.17 -17.64 10.56
N GLU A 167 -17.11 -18.57 10.67
CA GLU A 167 -16.79 -19.98 10.77
C GLU A 167 -16.44 -20.56 9.39
N GLU A 168 -15.60 -21.60 9.37
CA GLU A 168 -15.21 -22.27 8.14
C GLU A 168 -16.43 -22.73 7.30
N ARG A 169 -17.52 -23.12 7.96
CA ARG A 169 -18.77 -23.54 7.30
C ARG A 169 -19.43 -22.40 6.51
N GLU A 170 -19.44 -21.18 7.07
CA GLU A 170 -19.97 -19.99 6.41
C GLU A 170 -19.08 -19.52 5.25
N LEU A 171 -17.75 -19.64 5.41
CA LEU A 171 -16.81 -19.34 4.34
C LEU A 171 -16.94 -20.33 3.18
N LYS A 172 -17.05 -21.64 3.48
CA LYS A 172 -17.24 -22.68 2.47
C LYS A 172 -18.52 -22.45 1.67
N SER A 173 -19.66 -22.18 2.30
CA SER A 173 -20.94 -21.98 1.58
C SER A 173 -21.02 -20.71 0.72
N ILE A 174 -20.01 -19.83 0.78
CA ILE A 174 -19.90 -18.62 -0.06
C ILE A 174 -18.78 -18.77 -1.10
N LEU A 175 -17.68 -19.44 -0.76
CA LEU A 175 -16.49 -19.55 -1.61
C LEU A 175 -16.45 -20.82 -2.49
N PHE A 176 -17.19 -21.87 -2.16
CA PHE A 176 -17.23 -23.15 -2.86
C PHE A 176 -18.63 -23.36 -3.47
#